data_AF-A0A3N0DWP7-F1
#
_entry.id   AF-A0A3N0DWP7-F1
#
_cell.length_a   1.000
_cell.length_b   1.000
_cell.length_c   1.000
_cell.angle_alpha   90.00
_cell.angle_beta   90.00
_cell.angle_gamma   90.00
#
_symmetry.space_group_name_H-M   'P 1'
#
loop_
_entity.id
_entity.type
_entity.pdbx_description
1 polymer ?
#
loop_
_entity_poly.entity_id
_entity_poly.type
_entity_poly.pdbx_seq_one_letter_code
_entity_poly.pdbx_strand_id
1 'polypeptide(L)'
;MKAPQTLHFTTPAPADAIVGFRYDYEVDAASSSGLPVTITADPTTPACQINPFGGGPIYGNVTAVHAGTCRIFADQAGDDQYEAAPRITMTFQIARELTTLDAAKASKGVLGISGTTFSADLHRRGWFGPGYGAMFAFPGQTVRFYVGGKLICSAVTVQKDDGTFFGGGIATCKAPIGVQAALKYNSYTAVYGGSQDYLPSTAVGKLQ
;
A
#
# COMPACT_ATOMS: atom_id res chain seq x y z
N MET A 1 -41.30 -30.59 5.17
CA MET A 1 -40.93 -29.26 4.65
C MET A 1 -39.77 -28.77 5.48
N LYS A 2 -38.74 -28.19 4.87
CA LYS A 2 -37.58 -27.68 5.60
C LYS A 2 -37.87 -26.28 6.16
N ALA A 3 -37.23 -25.91 7.27
CA ALA A 3 -37.39 -24.60 7.89
C ALA A 3 -36.53 -23.55 7.16
N PRO A 4 -37.03 -22.31 6.94
CA PRO A 4 -36.20 -21.23 6.43
C PRO A 4 -35.15 -20.82 7.47
N GLN A 5 -34.03 -20.27 6.99
CA GLN A 5 -32.94 -19.80 7.84
C GLN A 5 -32.25 -18.57 7.24
N THR A 6 -31.49 -17.86 8.08
CA THR A 6 -30.83 -16.60 7.75
C THR A 6 -29.36 -16.61 8.11
N LEU A 7 -28.59 -15.71 7.47
CA LEU A 7 -27.21 -15.41 7.81
C LEU A 7 -27.08 -13.99 8.39
N HIS A 8 -26.09 -13.78 9.24
CA HIS A 8 -25.60 -12.44 9.61
C HIS A 8 -24.08 -12.44 9.78
N PHE A 9 -23.44 -11.31 9.51
CA PHE A 9 -22.02 -11.13 9.84
C PHE A 9 -21.86 -10.88 11.34
N THR A 10 -20.89 -11.56 11.96
CA THR A 10 -20.56 -11.43 13.39
C THR A 10 -19.46 -10.40 13.63
N THR A 11 -18.71 -10.03 12.58
CA THR A 11 -17.74 -8.92 12.60
C THR A 11 -18.21 -7.73 11.77
N PRO A 12 -17.81 -6.50 12.12
CA PRO A 12 -18.06 -5.34 11.28
C PRO A 12 -17.14 -5.35 10.05
N ALA A 13 -17.54 -4.62 9.01
CA ALA A 13 -16.68 -4.39 7.86
C ALA A 13 -15.42 -3.60 8.27
N PRO A 14 -14.22 -3.99 7.81
CA PRO A 14 -12.99 -3.23 8.05
C PRO A 14 -13.11 -1.77 7.57
N ALA A 15 -12.92 -0.82 8.49
CA ALA A 15 -13.06 0.61 8.20
C ALA A 15 -11.75 1.28 7.77
N ASP A 16 -10.61 0.68 8.13
CA ASP A 16 -9.25 1.17 7.89
C ASP A 16 -8.45 0.20 7.02
N ALA A 17 -9.16 -0.52 6.14
CA ALA A 17 -8.52 -1.44 5.23
C ALA A 17 -7.52 -0.72 4.32
N ILE A 18 -6.29 -1.22 4.26
CA ILE A 18 -5.20 -0.67 3.45
C ILE A 18 -4.40 -1.83 2.85
N VAL A 19 -3.97 -1.67 1.61
CA VAL A 19 -3.10 -2.67 0.95
C VAL A 19 -1.76 -2.79 1.68
N GLY A 20 -1.19 -4.00 1.68
CA GLY A 20 0.12 -4.28 2.26
C GLY A 20 0.07 -5.21 3.47
N PHE A 21 1.07 -5.11 4.35
CA PHE A 21 1.32 -6.05 5.44
C PHE A 21 0.44 -5.78 6.66
N ARG A 22 -0.88 -5.71 6.46
CA ARG A 22 -1.89 -5.72 7.53
C ARG A 22 -2.54 -7.08 7.54
N TYR A 23 -2.50 -7.73 8.69
CA TYR A 23 -3.03 -9.06 8.86
C TYR A 23 -4.20 -9.09 9.83
N ASP A 24 -4.92 -8.00 10.06
CA ASP A 24 -5.94 -7.90 11.10
C ASP A 24 -7.38 -7.82 10.56
N TYR A 25 -7.59 -7.95 9.26
CA TYR A 25 -8.94 -7.93 8.69
C TYR A 25 -9.62 -9.28 8.85
N GLU A 26 -10.64 -9.30 9.71
CA GLU A 26 -11.44 -10.48 10.01
C GLU A 26 -12.89 -10.29 9.56
N VAL A 27 -13.37 -11.25 8.77
CA VAL A 27 -14.76 -11.35 8.35
C VAL A 27 -15.30 -12.69 8.80
N ASP A 28 -16.30 -12.66 9.67
CA ASP A 28 -16.97 -13.88 10.13
C ASP A 28 -18.50 -13.72 10.06
N ALA A 29 -19.20 -14.85 9.94
CA ALA A 29 -20.65 -14.91 9.78
C ALA A 29 -21.25 -16.17 10.38
N ALA A 30 -22.46 -16.04 10.91
CA ALA A 30 -23.19 -17.13 11.56
C ALA A 30 -24.55 -17.37 10.90
N SER A 31 -24.98 -18.63 10.91
CA SER A 31 -26.31 -19.06 10.47
C SER A 31 -27.25 -19.21 11.67
N SER A 32 -28.54 -18.93 11.47
CA SER A 32 -29.55 -19.12 12.51
C SER A 32 -29.81 -20.59 12.86
N SER A 33 -29.38 -21.53 12.01
CA SER A 33 -29.49 -22.98 12.22
C SER A 33 -28.27 -23.60 12.92
N GLY A 34 -27.15 -22.87 13.00
CA GLY A 34 -25.87 -23.40 13.48
C GLY A 34 -25.10 -24.23 12.43
N LEU A 35 -25.61 -24.35 11.20
CA LEU A 35 -24.90 -24.99 10.10
C LEU A 35 -23.68 -24.16 9.64
N PRO A 36 -22.61 -24.80 9.12
CA PRO A 36 -21.38 -24.10 8.71
C PRO A 36 -21.60 -23.06 7.62
N VAL A 37 -20.95 -21.90 7.77
CA VAL A 37 -20.96 -20.82 6.79
C VAL A 37 -19.66 -20.86 5.98
N THR A 38 -19.78 -20.72 4.67
CA THR A 38 -18.64 -20.60 3.75
C THR A 38 -18.44 -19.14 3.40
N ILE A 39 -17.23 -18.63 3.65
CA ILE A 39 -16.84 -17.25 3.37
C ILE A 39 -15.93 -17.25 2.14
N THR A 40 -16.27 -16.44 1.14
CA THR A 40 -15.49 -16.31 -0.10
C THR A 40 -15.32 -14.85 -0.50
N ALA A 41 -14.20 -14.53 -1.15
CA ALA A 41 -14.03 -13.25 -1.81
C ALA A 41 -14.71 -13.29 -3.19
N ASP A 42 -15.31 -12.19 -3.59
CA ASP A 42 -15.88 -12.05 -4.91
C ASP A 42 -14.79 -12.06 -5.98
N PRO A 43 -14.80 -13.04 -6.92
CA PRO A 43 -13.76 -13.17 -7.95
C PRO A 43 -13.78 -12.00 -8.95
N THR A 44 -14.86 -11.23 -9.00
CA THR A 44 -14.96 -10.05 -9.89
C THR A 44 -14.33 -8.79 -9.29
N THR A 45 -14.01 -8.78 -7.99
CA THR A 45 -13.36 -7.68 -7.28
C THR A 45 -12.07 -8.18 -6.61
N PRO A 46 -10.95 -8.31 -7.35
CA PRO A 46 -9.73 -8.95 -6.86
C PRO A 46 -8.91 -8.08 -5.87
N ALA A 47 -9.54 -7.08 -5.25
CA ALA A 47 -8.89 -6.23 -4.24
C ALA A 47 -8.51 -7.02 -2.98
N CYS A 48 -9.22 -8.11 -2.69
CA CYS A 48 -8.98 -8.96 -1.52
C CYS A 48 -9.12 -10.44 -1.84
N GLN A 49 -8.56 -11.26 -0.97
CA GLN A 49 -8.71 -12.72 -0.98
C GLN A 49 -9.04 -13.20 0.43
N ILE A 50 -9.80 -14.31 0.52
CA ILE A 50 -9.99 -15.02 1.79
C ILE A 50 -8.81 -15.98 1.98
N ASN A 51 -8.15 -15.87 3.13
CA ASN A 51 -7.16 -16.83 3.58
C ASN A 51 -7.83 -17.84 4.53
N PRO A 52 -8.06 -19.09 4.11
CA PRO A 52 -8.72 -20.09 4.96
C PRO A 52 -7.85 -20.55 6.15
N PHE A 53 -6.57 -20.17 6.18
CA PHE A 53 -5.64 -20.44 7.28
C PHE A 53 -5.46 -19.23 8.22
N GLY A 54 -5.99 -18.05 7.85
CA GLY A 54 -6.05 -16.86 8.69
C GLY A 54 -7.35 -16.87 9.48
N GLY A 55 -7.31 -16.54 10.77
CA GLY A 55 -8.41 -16.77 11.70
C GLY A 55 -7.88 -17.13 13.08
N GLY A 56 -7.06 -16.27 13.65
CA GLY A 56 -6.53 -16.40 15.01
C GLY A 56 -6.31 -15.02 15.62
N PRO A 57 -6.01 -14.92 16.92
CA PRO A 57 -5.97 -13.64 17.67
C PRO A 57 -4.93 -12.62 17.16
N ILE A 58 -4.09 -13.01 16.19
CA ILE A 58 -3.00 -12.21 15.61
C ILE A 58 -3.19 -12.03 14.09
N TYR A 59 -3.97 -12.89 13.43
CA TYR A 59 -4.13 -12.91 11.97
C TYR A 59 -5.61 -13.08 11.57
N GLY A 60 -6.19 -12.09 10.89
CA GLY A 60 -7.49 -12.14 10.24
C GLY A 60 -7.49 -13.02 8.98
N ASN A 61 -8.69 -13.28 8.46
CA ASN A 61 -8.93 -14.18 7.34
C ASN A 61 -9.08 -13.46 5.98
N VAL A 62 -8.91 -12.14 5.94
CA VAL A 62 -8.93 -11.37 4.69
C VAL A 62 -7.56 -10.76 4.39
N THR A 63 -7.02 -11.10 3.23
CA THR A 63 -5.79 -10.51 2.71
C THR A 63 -6.12 -9.40 1.72
N ALA A 64 -5.62 -8.19 1.97
CA ALA A 64 -5.69 -7.08 1.02
C ALA A 64 -4.64 -7.26 -0.07
N VAL A 65 -5.08 -7.43 -1.32
CA VAL A 65 -4.21 -7.67 -2.49
C VAL A 65 -3.97 -6.38 -3.26
N HIS A 66 -5.03 -5.60 -3.50
CA HIS A 66 -4.96 -4.30 -4.17
C HIS A 66 -5.85 -3.28 -3.49
N ALA A 67 -5.51 -2.00 -3.65
CA ALA A 67 -6.44 -0.93 -3.31
C ALA A 67 -7.69 -0.99 -4.21
N GLY A 68 -8.86 -0.73 -3.62
CA GLY A 68 -10.15 -0.80 -4.31
C GLY A 68 -11.22 -1.47 -3.48
N THR A 69 -12.33 -1.82 -4.13
CA THR A 69 -13.48 -2.44 -3.46
C THR A 69 -13.22 -3.91 -3.18
N CYS A 70 -13.29 -4.31 -1.91
CA CYS A 70 -13.34 -5.71 -1.50
C CYS A 70 -14.81 -6.09 -1.23
N ARG A 71 -15.25 -7.19 -1.84
CA ARG A 71 -16.57 -7.75 -1.63
C ARG A 71 -16.45 -9.20 -1.17
N ILE A 72 -17.07 -9.49 -0.03
CA ILE A 72 -17.06 -10.81 0.60
C ILE A 72 -18.47 -11.37 0.60
N PHE A 73 -18.60 -12.65 0.25
CA PHE A 73 -19.84 -13.41 0.32
C PHE A 73 -19.81 -14.36 1.51
N ALA A 74 -20.93 -14.42 2.21
CA ALA A 74 -21.22 -15.52 3.13
C ALA A 74 -22.36 -16.35 2.52
N ASP A 75 -22.05 -17.62 2.29
CA ASP A 75 -22.96 -18.62 1.74
C ASP A 75 -23.17 -19.73 2.75
N GLN A 76 -24.37 -20.27 2.77
CA GLN A 76 -24.65 -21.43 3.60
C GLN A 76 -25.63 -22.35 2.88
N ALA A 77 -25.23 -23.62 2.78
CA ALA A 77 -26.06 -24.66 2.22
C ALA A 77 -27.08 -25.12 3.25
N GLY A 78 -28.27 -25.49 2.76
CA GLY A 78 -29.26 -26.18 3.57
C GLY A 78 -28.90 -27.65 3.80
N ASP A 79 -29.69 -28.31 4.64
CA ASP A 79 -29.60 -29.74 4.96
C ASP A 79 -31.00 -30.37 4.95
N ASP A 80 -31.22 -31.53 5.58
CA ASP A 80 -32.54 -32.18 5.64
C ASP A 80 -33.57 -31.42 6.48
N GLN A 81 -33.14 -30.51 7.36
CA GLN A 81 -33.99 -29.77 8.29
C GLN A 81 -34.22 -28.32 7.87
N TYR A 82 -33.25 -27.70 7.19
CA TYR A 82 -33.25 -26.29 6.82
C TYR A 82 -33.03 -26.05 5.32
N GLU A 83 -33.75 -25.08 4.75
CA GLU A 83 -33.54 -24.59 3.38
C GLU A 83 -32.21 -23.82 3.26
N ALA A 84 -31.55 -23.76 2.11
CA ALA A 84 -30.34 -22.94 1.97
C ALA A 84 -30.60 -21.45 2.33
N ALA A 85 -29.71 -20.83 3.10
CA ALA A 85 -29.86 -19.43 3.46
C ALA A 85 -29.60 -18.51 2.25
N PRO A 86 -30.33 -17.39 2.12
CA PRO A 86 -29.97 -16.36 1.16
C PRO A 86 -28.55 -15.83 1.43
N ARG A 87 -27.72 -15.75 0.38
CA ARG A 87 -26.38 -15.16 0.45
C ARG A 87 -26.44 -13.73 1.00
N ILE A 88 -25.57 -13.42 1.94
CA ILE A 88 -25.32 -12.03 2.37
C ILE A 88 -23.95 -11.56 1.87
N THR A 89 -23.81 -10.25 1.72
CA THR A 89 -22.60 -9.63 1.16
C THR A 89 -22.10 -8.53 2.07
N MET A 90 -20.80 -8.54 2.35
CA MET A 90 -20.09 -7.44 3.01
C MET A 90 -19.23 -6.72 1.97
N THR A 91 -19.19 -5.39 2.01
CA THR A 91 -18.38 -4.59 1.08
C THR A 91 -17.66 -3.49 1.83
N PHE A 92 -16.37 -3.33 1.55
CA PHE A 92 -15.54 -2.27 2.12
C PHE A 92 -14.45 -1.84 1.14
N GLN A 93 -13.87 -0.67 1.39
CA GLN A 93 -12.80 -0.12 0.56
C GLN A 93 -11.44 -0.41 1.17
N ILE A 94 -10.53 -0.89 0.35
CA ILE A 94 -9.10 -1.01 0.66
C ILE A 94 -8.41 0.23 0.12
N ALA A 95 -7.84 1.02 1.03
CA ALA A 95 -7.06 2.20 0.70
C ALA A 95 -5.67 1.85 0.17
N ARG A 96 -5.06 2.81 -0.52
CA ARG A 96 -3.65 2.74 -0.93
C ARG A 96 -2.72 2.97 0.25
N GLU A 97 -1.58 2.29 0.27
CA GLU A 97 -0.55 2.45 1.29
C GLU A 97 0.15 3.81 1.14
N LEU A 98 0.42 4.47 2.26
CA LEU A 98 1.21 5.71 2.27
C LEU A 98 2.67 5.42 1.94
N THR A 99 3.27 6.27 1.11
CA THR A 99 4.72 6.30 0.90
C THR A 99 5.31 7.57 1.47
N THR A 100 6.56 7.48 1.91
CA THR A 100 7.35 8.63 2.33
C THR A 100 8.55 8.75 1.41
N LEU A 101 8.83 9.97 0.97
CA LEU A 101 9.99 10.28 0.15
C LEU A 101 10.83 11.31 0.90
N ASP A 102 12.13 11.08 0.97
CA ASP A 102 13.08 11.96 1.65
C ASP A 102 14.17 12.36 0.67
N ALA A 103 14.21 13.65 0.30
CA ALA A 103 15.18 14.18 -0.64
C ALA A 103 16.45 14.62 0.10
N ALA A 104 17.60 14.12 -0.32
CA ALA A 104 18.88 14.50 0.25
C ALA A 104 19.34 15.88 -0.26
N LYS A 105 20.38 16.42 0.36
CA LYS A 105 21.11 17.53 -0.23
C LYS A 105 21.81 17.06 -1.51
N ALA A 106 21.61 17.78 -2.62
CA ALA A 106 22.29 17.47 -3.87
C ALA A 106 23.81 17.70 -3.75
N SER A 107 24.60 16.88 -4.46
CA SER A 107 26.05 17.08 -4.50
C SER A 107 26.40 18.28 -5.39
N LYS A 108 27.46 19.02 -5.03
CA LYS A 108 27.93 20.18 -5.79
C LYS A 108 28.61 19.72 -7.09
N GLY A 109 27.87 19.71 -8.19
CA GLY A 109 28.48 19.90 -9.50
C GLY A 109 29.08 21.31 -9.58
N VAL A 110 30.21 21.49 -10.26
CA VAL A 110 30.70 22.83 -10.61
C VAL A 110 29.63 23.53 -11.43
N LEU A 111 29.20 24.73 -11.00
CA LEU A 111 28.12 25.56 -11.53
C LEU A 111 27.84 25.37 -13.04
N GLY A 112 26.96 24.44 -13.38
CA GLY A 112 26.51 24.19 -14.76
C GLY A 112 27.48 23.42 -15.67
N ILE A 113 28.64 22.96 -15.18
CA ILE A 113 29.68 22.28 -15.98
C ILE A 113 29.83 20.80 -15.60
N SER A 114 29.73 20.47 -14.30
CA SER A 114 29.75 19.08 -13.81
C SER A 114 28.35 18.65 -13.40
N GLY A 115 28.02 17.38 -13.63
CA GLY A 115 26.71 16.83 -13.28
C GLY A 115 26.43 16.95 -11.78
N THR A 116 25.27 17.52 -11.44
CA THR A 116 24.73 17.58 -10.08
C THR A 116 24.12 16.23 -9.76
N THR A 117 24.47 15.63 -8.61
CA THR A 117 23.82 14.39 -8.18
C THR A 117 22.64 14.72 -7.28
N PHE A 118 21.46 14.25 -7.69
CA PHE A 118 20.22 14.24 -6.94
C PHE A 118 20.02 12.87 -6.32
N SER A 119 19.52 12.83 -5.10
CA SER A 119 19.11 11.57 -4.49
C SER A 119 17.91 11.73 -3.60
N ALA A 120 17.05 10.73 -3.59
CA ALA A 120 15.94 10.65 -2.66
C ALA A 120 15.72 9.20 -2.24
N ASP A 121 15.43 9.00 -0.96
CA ASP A 121 15.10 7.71 -0.37
C ASP A 121 13.58 7.56 -0.32
N LEU A 122 13.07 6.49 -0.92
CA LEU A 122 11.66 6.15 -0.93
C LEU A 122 11.39 4.99 0.03
N HIS A 123 10.43 5.23 0.91
CA HIS A 123 10.00 4.29 1.93
C HIS A 123 8.50 4.00 1.83
N ARG A 124 8.12 2.79 2.21
CA ARG A 124 6.74 2.37 2.46
C ARG A 124 6.56 2.02 3.94
N ARG A 125 5.34 2.13 4.47
CA ARG A 125 5.06 1.94 5.89
C ARG A 125 4.49 0.54 6.12
N GLY A 126 5.31 -0.38 6.60
CA GLY A 126 4.77 -1.65 7.08
C GLY A 126 4.29 -1.56 8.52
N TRP A 127 3.28 -2.38 8.82
CA TRP A 127 2.62 -2.47 10.11
C TRP A 127 3.06 -3.74 10.82
N PHE A 128 3.51 -3.61 12.06
CA PHE A 128 3.89 -4.73 12.94
C PHE A 128 2.98 -4.82 14.17
N GLY A 129 1.74 -4.34 14.05
CA GLY A 129 0.75 -4.32 15.13
C GLY A 129 0.53 -2.92 15.72
N PRO A 130 -0.43 -2.81 16.67
CA PRO A 130 -0.79 -1.54 17.28
C PRO A 130 0.42 -0.82 17.89
N GLY A 131 0.71 0.40 17.42
CA GLY A 131 1.82 1.22 17.91
C GLY A 131 3.19 0.91 17.28
N TYR A 132 3.30 -0.13 16.45
CA TYR A 132 4.55 -0.52 15.80
C TYR A 132 4.43 -0.40 14.28
N GLY A 133 4.95 0.70 13.73
CA GLY A 133 5.14 0.89 12.31
C GLY A 133 6.63 1.00 11.99
N ALA A 134 7.07 0.38 10.89
CA ALA A 134 8.42 0.54 10.39
C ALA A 134 8.41 1.05 8.94
N MET A 135 9.46 1.78 8.59
CA MET A 135 9.72 2.21 7.22
C MET A 135 10.58 1.17 6.53
N PHE A 136 10.14 0.74 5.35
CA PHE A 136 10.84 -0.25 4.55
C PHE A 136 11.34 0.39 3.28
N ALA A 137 12.54 0.01 2.84
CA ALA A 137 13.02 0.33 1.51
C ALA A 137 11.97 -0.05 0.45
N PHE A 138 11.73 0.85 -0.50
CA PHE A 138 10.82 0.59 -1.61
C PHE A 138 11.58 0.60 -2.95
N PRO A 139 12.33 -0.46 -3.28
CA PRO A 139 13.10 -0.56 -4.51
C PRO A 139 12.20 -0.78 -5.75
N GLY A 140 12.76 -0.55 -6.93
CA GLY A 140 12.09 -0.75 -8.22
C GLY A 140 11.13 0.37 -8.62
N GLN A 141 11.02 1.43 -7.81
CA GLN A 141 10.13 2.56 -8.06
C GLN A 141 10.84 3.69 -8.80
N THR A 142 10.13 4.38 -9.69
CA THR A 142 10.72 5.53 -10.40
C THR A 142 10.48 6.82 -9.64
N VAL A 143 11.56 7.52 -9.28
CA VAL A 143 11.54 8.87 -8.73
C VAL A 143 12.00 9.86 -9.81
N ARG A 144 11.26 10.97 -9.93
CA ARG A 144 11.54 12.05 -10.88
C ARG A 144 12.03 13.29 -10.14
N PHE A 145 13.07 13.93 -10.66
CA PHE A 145 13.71 15.09 -10.06
C PHE A 145 13.47 16.35 -10.90
N TYR A 146 12.98 17.40 -10.27
CA TYR A 146 12.60 18.65 -10.90
C TYR A 146 13.35 19.83 -10.30
N VAL A 147 13.72 20.80 -11.13
CA VAL A 147 14.25 22.10 -10.69
C VAL A 147 13.43 23.19 -11.35
N GLY A 148 12.81 24.07 -10.54
CA GLY A 148 11.91 25.10 -11.06
C GLY A 148 10.74 24.56 -11.88
N GLY A 149 10.23 23.37 -11.53
CA GLY A 149 9.14 22.70 -12.24
C GLY A 149 9.55 21.96 -13.53
N LYS A 150 10.79 22.09 -13.99
CA LYS A 150 11.29 21.34 -15.15
C LYS A 150 11.88 20.00 -14.71
N LEU A 151 11.46 18.92 -15.37
CA LEU A 151 12.07 17.60 -15.18
C LEU A 151 13.54 17.66 -15.60
N ILE A 152 14.44 17.35 -14.67
CA ILE A 152 15.88 17.28 -14.92
C ILE A 152 16.26 15.85 -15.28
N CYS A 153 15.79 14.88 -14.50
CA CYS A 153 16.03 13.47 -14.75
C CYS A 153 15.17 12.58 -13.86
N SER A 154 15.30 11.26 -14.02
CA SER A 154 14.65 10.25 -13.19
C SER A 154 15.61 9.11 -12.87
N ALA A 155 15.35 8.41 -11.77
CA ALA A 155 16.07 7.20 -11.40
C ALA A 155 15.12 6.18 -10.78
N VAL A 156 15.48 4.90 -10.92
CA VAL A 156 14.81 3.79 -10.24
C VAL A 156 15.44 3.61 -8.86
N THR A 157 14.62 3.42 -7.84
CA THR A 157 15.07 3.15 -6.48
C THR A 157 15.74 1.80 -6.41
N VAL A 158 16.92 1.74 -5.80
CA VAL A 158 17.63 0.49 -5.52
C VAL A 158 17.74 0.31 -4.02
N GLN A 159 17.76 -0.93 -3.57
CA GLN A 159 18.00 -1.21 -2.16
C GLN A 159 19.42 -0.78 -1.81
N LYS A 160 19.54 -0.01 -0.73
CA LYS A 160 20.81 0.43 -0.18
C LYS A 160 20.83 0.16 1.31
N ASP A 161 21.93 -0.40 1.77
CA ASP A 161 22.22 -0.45 3.20
C ASP A 161 22.56 0.97 3.67
N ASP A 162 21.63 1.59 4.38
CA ASP A 162 21.76 2.92 4.99
C ASP A 162 22.09 2.85 6.49
N GLY A 163 22.35 1.64 7.00
CA GLY A 163 22.59 1.37 8.41
C GLY A 163 21.31 1.19 9.25
N THR A 164 20.12 1.36 8.64
CA THR A 164 18.86 0.95 9.26
C THR A 164 18.62 -0.54 9.01
N PHE A 165 17.81 -1.16 9.86
CA PHE A 165 17.50 -2.59 9.78
C PHE A 165 16.83 -3.00 8.46
N PHE A 166 16.13 -2.08 7.78
CA PHE A 166 15.39 -2.35 6.54
C PHE A 166 15.98 -1.71 5.30
N GLY A 167 17.07 -0.92 5.44
CA GLY A 167 17.69 -0.18 4.34
C GLY A 167 16.82 0.94 3.76
N GLY A 168 17.36 1.62 2.74
CA GLY A 168 16.69 2.67 1.98
C GLY A 168 16.46 2.28 0.52
N GLY A 169 15.32 2.67 -0.05
CA GLY A 169 15.05 2.57 -1.48
C GLY A 169 15.56 3.82 -2.19
N ILE A 170 16.86 3.90 -2.47
CA ILE A 170 17.48 5.14 -2.96
C ILE A 170 17.38 5.29 -4.48
N ALA A 171 16.82 6.40 -4.94
CA ALA A 171 16.91 6.84 -6.32
C ALA A 171 18.04 7.85 -6.43
N THR A 172 19.04 7.59 -7.28
CA THR A 172 20.16 8.51 -7.53
C THR A 172 20.24 8.87 -9.00
N CYS A 173 20.25 10.17 -9.31
CA CYS A 173 20.41 10.66 -10.67
C CYS A 173 21.51 11.71 -10.75
N LYS A 174 22.36 11.64 -11.78
CA LYS A 174 23.34 12.69 -12.10
C LYS A 174 22.95 13.42 -13.38
N ALA A 175 22.77 14.73 -13.31
CA ALA A 175 22.38 15.55 -14.45
C ALA A 175 22.89 17.01 -14.33
N PRO A 176 23.20 17.68 -15.45
CA PRO A 176 23.49 19.11 -15.45
C PRO A 176 22.19 19.93 -15.34
N ILE A 177 22.19 20.97 -14.50
CA ILE A 177 21.07 21.92 -14.37
C ILE A 177 21.25 23.21 -15.19
N GLY A 178 22.45 23.42 -15.74
CA GLY A 178 22.83 24.67 -16.41
C GLY A 178 23.08 25.83 -15.44
N VAL A 179 23.89 26.80 -15.87
CA VAL A 179 24.37 27.90 -15.01
C VAL A 179 23.22 28.80 -14.53
N GLN A 180 22.28 29.13 -15.42
CA GLN A 180 21.14 30.01 -15.08
C GLN A 180 20.24 29.39 -14.00
N ALA A 181 19.92 28.10 -14.10
CA ALA A 181 19.10 27.42 -13.09
C ALA A 181 19.86 27.27 -11.77
N ALA A 182 21.18 27.00 -11.82
CA ALA A 182 22.04 26.90 -10.64
C ALA A 182 22.15 28.21 -9.84
N LEU A 183 22.03 29.36 -10.50
CA LEU A 183 22.01 30.68 -9.87
C LEU A 183 20.61 31.08 -9.38
N LYS A 184 19.56 30.63 -10.07
CA LYS A 184 18.18 31.02 -9.77
C LYS A 184 17.53 30.20 -8.66
N TYR A 185 17.79 28.89 -8.61
CA TYR A 185 17.11 27.96 -7.71
C TYR A 185 18.05 27.46 -6.60
N ASN A 186 17.53 27.37 -5.38
CA ASN A 186 18.23 26.83 -4.21
C ASN A 186 17.75 25.44 -3.78
N SER A 187 16.70 24.92 -4.45
CA SER A 187 16.07 23.64 -4.14
C SER A 187 15.65 22.89 -5.40
N TYR A 188 15.40 21.60 -5.22
CA TYR A 188 14.83 20.71 -6.21
C TYR A 188 13.71 19.89 -5.57
N THR A 189 12.81 19.35 -6.40
CA THR A 189 11.70 18.50 -5.95
C THR A 189 11.92 17.09 -6.46
N ALA A 190 11.90 16.12 -5.55
CA ALA A 190 11.79 14.71 -5.89
C ALA A 190 10.31 14.30 -5.83
N VAL A 191 9.85 13.52 -6.80
CA VAL A 191 8.47 13.08 -6.93
C VAL A 191 8.41 11.59 -7.20
N TYR A 192 7.74 10.86 -6.32
CA TYR A 192 7.23 9.53 -6.59
C TYR A 192 5.75 9.65 -6.98
N GLY A 193 5.41 9.15 -8.17
CA GLY A 193 4.07 9.31 -8.74
C GLY A 193 2.99 8.41 -8.14
N GLY A 194 3.33 7.51 -7.21
CA GLY A 194 2.41 6.50 -6.72
C GLY A 194 2.19 5.37 -7.73
N SER A 195 1.28 4.47 -7.37
CA SER A 195 0.78 3.40 -8.24
C SER A 195 -0.69 3.10 -7.92
N GLN A 196 -1.19 1.96 -8.43
CA GLN A 196 -2.51 1.44 -8.08
C GLN A 196 -2.65 1.19 -6.56
N ASP A 197 -1.57 0.78 -5.90
CA ASP A 197 -1.58 0.33 -4.50
C ASP A 197 -0.92 1.34 -3.56
N TYR A 198 -0.11 2.26 -4.09
CA TYR A 198 0.69 3.17 -3.27
C TYR A 198 0.36 4.63 -3.59
N LEU A 199 0.20 5.45 -2.55
CA LEU A 199 0.00 6.88 -2.70
C LEU A 199 1.28 7.57 -3.19
N PRO A 200 1.15 8.63 -4.01
CA PRO A 200 2.29 9.46 -4.41
C PRO A 200 2.90 10.17 -3.20
N SER A 201 4.16 10.53 -3.32
CA SER A 201 4.88 11.32 -2.32
C SER A 201 5.87 12.26 -2.99
N THR A 202 6.11 13.40 -2.33
CA THR A 202 6.98 14.46 -2.85
C THR A 202 7.88 14.97 -1.74
N ALA A 203 9.13 15.29 -2.09
CA ALA A 203 10.12 15.79 -1.17
C ALA A 203 10.89 16.96 -1.78
N VAL A 204 11.37 17.87 -0.94
CA VAL A 204 12.17 19.03 -1.38
C VAL A 204 13.58 18.88 -0.84
N GLY A 205 14.55 18.79 -1.75
CA GLY A 205 15.97 18.76 -1.44
C GLY A 205 16.65 20.10 -1.71
N LYS A 206 17.79 20.35 -1.08
CA LYS A 206 18.61 21.56 -1.31
C LYS A 206 19.61 21.35 -2.44
N LEU A 207 19.82 22.38 -3.26
CA LEU A 207 20.83 22.39 -4.34
C LEU A 207 22.23 22.87 -3.88
N GLN A 208 22.37 23.46 -2.68
CA GLN A 208 23.61 24.10 -2.20
C GLN A 208 23.99 23.76 -0.76
#